data_AF-A0A4D7C2V2-F1
#
_entry.id   AF-A0A4D7C2V2-F1
#
_cell.length_a   1.000
_cell.length_b   1.000
_cell.length_c   1.000
_cell.angle_alpha   90.00
_cell.angle_beta   90.00
_cell.angle_gamma   90.00
#
_symmetry.space_group_name_H-M   'P 1'
#
loop_
_entity.id
_entity.type
_entity.pdbx_description
1 polymer ?
#
loop_
_entity_poly.entity_id
_entity_poly.type
_entity_poly.pdbx_seq_one_letter_code
_entity_poly.pdbx_strand_id
1 'polypeptide(L)' 'MRTTVTLDDERLARAMALSGEVERSVLLHRALDALIALESARRLALLAGSEPALEAAPRRRP' A
#
# COMPACT_ATOMS: atom_id res chain seq x y z
N MET A 1 -9.80 -12.42 -9.63
CA MET A 1 -10.52 -13.47 -8.87
C MET A 1 -11.76 -12.83 -8.26
N ARG A 2 -12.93 -13.49 -8.26
CA ARG A 2 -14.13 -12.97 -7.59
C ARG A 2 -14.28 -13.65 -6.24
N THR A 3 -14.37 -12.85 -5.18
CA THR A 3 -14.42 -13.33 -3.79
C THR A 3 -15.45 -12.52 -3.03
N THR A 4 -16.24 -13.20 -2.19
CA THR A 4 -17.18 -12.55 -1.28
C THR A 4 -16.52 -12.45 0.08
N VAL A 5 -16.52 -11.24 0.66
CA VAL A 5 -15.96 -10.96 1.99
C VAL A 5 -16.98 -10.21 2.81
N THR A 6 -17.11 -10.59 4.09
CA THR A 6 -17.95 -9.88 5.06
C THR A 6 -17.15 -8.74 5.66
N LEU A 7 -17.71 -7.54 5.65
CA LEU A 7 -17.06 -6.32 6.15
C LEU A 7 -17.98 -5.62 7.15
N ASP A 8 -17.36 -4.88 8.05
CA ASP A 8 -18.06 -3.97 8.96
C ASP A 8 -18.48 -2.70 8.22
N ASP A 9 -19.78 -2.41 8.22
CA ASP A 9 -20.36 -1.31 7.43
C ASP A 9 -19.89 0.08 7.88
N GLU A 10 -19.67 0.26 9.18
CA GLU A 10 -19.19 1.54 9.72
C GLU A 10 -17.76 1.83 9.24
N ARG A 11 -16.88 0.83 9.30
CA ARG A 11 -15.52 0.93 8.78
C ARG A 11 -15.50 1.17 7.27
N LEU A 12 -16.36 0.48 6.52
CA LEU A 12 -16.45 0.65 5.08
C LEU A 12 -16.92 2.06 4.71
N ALA A 13 -17.97 2.56 5.34
CA ALA A 13 -18.48 3.90 5.12
C ALA A 13 -17.44 4.97 5.43
N ARG A 14 -16.74 4.83 6.56
CA ARG A 14 -15.67 5.75 6.96
C ARG A 14 -14.51 5.73 5.97
N ALA A 15 -14.09 4.55 5.52
CA ALA A 15 -13.02 4.42 4.53
C ALA A 15 -13.39 5.08 3.20
N MET A 16 -14.60 4.85 2.70
CA MET A 16 -15.11 5.49 1.47
C MET A 16 -15.16 7.02 1.59
N ALA A 17 -15.66 7.53 2.72
CA ALA A 17 -15.73 8.97 2.98
C ALA A 17 -14.33 9.63 3.03
N LEU A 18 -13.35 8.95 3.62
CA LEU A 18 -11.98 9.48 3.73
C LEU A 18 -11.17 9.32 2.43
N SER A 19 -11.37 8.23 1.69
CA SER A 19 -10.63 7.97 0.45
C SER A 19 -11.23 8.67 -0.76
N GLY A 20 -12.48 9.15 -0.67
CA GLY A 20 -13.26 9.66 -1.79
C GLY A 20 -13.68 8.57 -2.77
N GLU A 21 -13.59 7.30 -2.37
CA GLU A 21 -13.85 6.17 -3.27
C GLU A 21 -15.31 5.77 -3.20
N VAL A 22 -15.93 5.63 -4.37
CA VAL A 22 -17.37 5.31 -4.48
C VAL A 22 -17.55 3.81 -4.74
N GLU A 23 -16.57 3.15 -5.34
CA GLU A 23 -16.64 1.73 -5.64
C GLU A 23 -15.94 0.86 -4.59
N ARG A 24 -16.69 -0.06 -3.98
CA ARG A 24 -16.16 -0.98 -2.93
C ARG A 24 -15.02 -1.85 -3.42
N SER A 25 -15.05 -2.29 -4.69
CA SER A 25 -14.00 -3.16 -5.25
C SER A 25 -12.67 -2.40 -5.37
N VAL A 26 -12.73 -1.15 -5.85
CA VAL A 26 -11.57 -0.25 -5.98
C VAL A 26 -11.00 0.05 -4.60
N LEU A 27 -11.86 0.35 -3.63
CA LEU A 27 -11.43 0.58 -2.25
C LEU A 27 -10.70 -0.64 -1.66
N LEU A 28 -11.21 -1.85 -1.89
CA LEU A 28 -10.58 -3.09 -1.43
C LEU A 28 -9.21 -3.33 -2.10
N HIS A 29 -9.10 -3.11 -3.41
CA HIS A 29 -7.81 -3.21 -4.10
C HIS A 29 -6.80 -2.20 -3.56
N ARG A 30 -7.21 -0.94 -3.40
CA ARG A 30 -6.34 0.10 -2.82
C ARG A 30 -5.93 -0.20 -1.38
N ALA A 31 -6.83 -0.77 -0.58
CA ALA A 31 -6.52 -1.18 0.79
C ALA A 31 -5.45 -2.28 0.84
N LEU A 32 -5.53 -3.25 -0.07
CA LEU A 32 -4.52 -4.31 -0.20
C LEU A 32 -3.16 -3.73 -0.64
N ASP A 33 -3.16 -2.87 -1.66
CA ASP A 33 -1.94 -2.22 -2.13
C ASP A 33 -1.29 -1.35 -1.03
N ALA A 34 -2.10 -0.62 -0.28
CA ALA A 34 -1.64 0.17 0.86
C ALA A 34 -1.03 -0.69 1.97
N LEU A 35 -1.64 -1.85 2.27
CA LEU A 35 -1.10 -2.80 3.25
C LEU A 35 0.25 -3.39 2.78
N ILE A 36 0.34 -3.76 1.50
CA ILE A 36 1.59 -4.25 0.90
C ILE A 36 2.68 -3.18 0.98
N ALA A 37 2.35 -1.94 0.65
CA ALA A 37 3.29 -0.82 0.71
C ALA A 37 3.77 -0.58 2.15
N LEU A 38 2.87 -0.63 3.14
CA LEU A 38 3.20 -0.46 4.56
C LEU A 38 4.16 -1.55 5.04
N GLU A 39 3.88 -2.83 4.75
CA GLU A 39 4.77 -3.93 5.14
C GLU A 39 6.11 -3.88 4.42
N SER A 40 6.10 -3.48 3.14
CA SER A 40 7.33 -3.28 2.36
C SER A 40 8.18 -2.18 2.98
N ALA A 41 7.57 -1.04 3.34
CA ALA A 41 8.26 0.05 4.02
C ALA A 41 8.82 -0.39 5.38
N ARG A 42 8.05 -1.18 6.17
CA ARG A 42 8.53 -1.74 7.43
C ARG A 42 9.74 -2.64 7.23
N ARG A 43 9.69 -3.54 6.24
CA ARG A 43 10.81 -4.43 5.90
C ARG A 43 12.03 -3.64 5.44
N LEU A 44 11.84 -2.62 4.59
CA LEU A 44 12.92 -1.73 4.15
C LEU A 44 13.55 -0.98 5.33
N ALA A 45 12.75 -0.48 6.27
CA ALA A 45 13.24 0.18 7.47
C ALA A 45 14.05 -0.78 8.37
N LEU A 46 13.61 -2.04 8.50
CA LEU A 46 14.32 -3.08 9.25
C LEU A 46 15.65 -3.49 8.61
N LEU A 47 15.79 -3.35 7.29
CA LEU A 47 17.10 -3.50 6.64
C LEU A 47 18.08 -2.41 7.06
N ALA A 48 17.66 -1.41 7.87
CA ALA A 48 18.48 -0.33 8.40
C ALA A 48 19.18 0.52 7.34
N GLY A 49 18.72 0.44 6.08
CA GLY A 49 19.59 0.74 4.95
C GLY A 49 20.80 -0.17 5.03
N SER A 50 20.67 -1.43 4.61
CA SER A 50 21.71 -2.47 4.78
C SER A 50 23.06 -2.04 4.19
N GLU A 51 23.01 -1.03 3.33
CA GLU A 51 24.12 -0.27 2.84
C GLU A 51 23.86 1.23 3.13
N PRO A 52 24.14 1.72 4.35
CA PRO A 52 23.85 3.11 4.71
C PRO A 52 24.84 4.08 4.03
N ALA A 53 25.93 3.54 3.49
CA ALA A 53 26.91 4.22 2.64
C ALA A 53 26.72 3.90 1.14
N LEU A 54 25.58 3.33 0.73
CA LEU A 54 25.32 3.05 -0.69
C LEU A 54 25.32 4.36 -1.48
N GLU A 55 26.25 4.48 -2.41
CA GLU A 55 26.21 5.53 -3.42
C GLU A 55 25.22 5.16 -4.52
N ALA A 56 24.36 6.11 -4.89
CA ALA A 56 23.41 5.91 -5.98
C ALA A 56 24.16 5.57 -7.28
N ALA A 57 23.78 4.46 -7.92
CA ALA A 57 24.38 4.07 -9.19
C ALA A 57 24.29 5.20 -10.24
N PRO A 58 25.30 5.38 -11.12
CA PRO A 58 25.28 6.43 -12.13
C PRO A 58 24.00 6.36 -12.97
N ARG A 59 23.35 7.52 -13.19
CA ARG A 59 22.21 7.57 -14.11
C ARG A 59 22.69 7.27 -15.52
N ARG A 60 22.25 6.14 -16.08
CA ARG A 60 22.44 5.84 -17.50
C ARG A 60 21.54 6.77 -18.31
N ARG A 61 22.10 7.88 -18.80
CA ARG A 61 21.45 8.74 -19.79
C ARG A 61 21.91 8.29 -21.19
N PRO A 62 21.00 8.14 -22.16
CA PRO A 62 21.40 7.98 -23.56
C PRO A 62 22.10 9.24 -24.09
#